data_AF-A0A355QJF5-F1
#
_entry.id   AF-A0A355QJF5-F1
#
_cell.length_a   1.000
_cell.length_b   1.000
_cell.length_c   1.000
_cell.angle_alpha   90.00
_cell.angle_beta   90.00
_cell.angle_gamma   90.00
#
_symmetry.space_group_name_H-M   'P 1'
#
loop_
_entity.id
_entity.type
_entity.pdbx_description
1 polymer ?
#
loop_
_entity_poly.entity_id
_entity_poly.type
_entity_poly.pdbx_seq_one_letter_code
_entity_poly.pdbx_strand_id
1 'polypeptide(L)'
;VLEIHGWEGLHGDLNAMSKRGEWQAMGELIDDEMLDTFAVVAEPDKVAAGIRARYGDCVDRMTFYALGGDHGADFWTPIVADLAA
;
A
#
# COMPACT_ATOMS: atom_id res chain seq x y z
N VAL A 1 10.43 12.05 -2.12
CA VAL A 1 10.26 10.80 -1.33
C VAL A 1 11.13 9.68 -1.89
N LEU A 2 11.02 9.30 -3.18
CA LEU A 2 11.85 8.23 -3.77
C LEU A 2 13.37 8.48 -3.65
N GLU A 3 13.81 9.72 -3.86
CA GLU A 3 15.23 10.12 -3.64
C GLU A 3 15.71 9.87 -2.21
N ILE A 4 14.86 10.03 -1.18
CA ILE A 4 15.24 9.77 0.21
C ILE A 4 15.53 8.28 0.45
N HIS A 5 14.97 7.41 -0.40
CA HIS A 5 15.14 5.96 -0.35
C HIS A 5 16.20 5.45 -1.35
N GLY A 6 16.95 6.34 -2.01
CA GLY A 6 17.98 5.94 -2.99
C GLY A 6 17.42 5.45 -4.33
N TRP A 7 16.17 5.80 -4.64
CA TRP A 7 15.53 5.51 -5.93
C TRP A 7 15.47 6.76 -6.81
N GLU A 8 16.58 7.51 -6.88
CA GLU A 8 16.70 8.65 -7.77
C GLU A 8 16.47 8.27 -9.23
N GLY A 9 15.87 9.15 -10.02
CA GLY A 9 15.59 8.91 -11.44
C GLY A 9 14.37 8.04 -11.72
N LEU A 10 14.02 7.08 -10.85
CA LEU A 10 12.88 6.17 -11.04
C LEU A 10 11.55 6.92 -11.24
N HIS A 11 11.36 8.03 -10.52
CA HIS A 11 10.18 8.88 -10.73
C HIS A 11 10.03 9.36 -12.18
N GLY A 12 11.15 9.72 -12.83
CA GLY A 12 11.16 10.20 -14.21
C GLY A 12 10.75 9.10 -15.19
N ASP A 13 11.28 7.91 -14.99
CA ASP A 13 10.95 6.74 -15.82
C ASP A 13 9.48 6.35 -15.67
N LEU A 14 9.00 6.19 -14.43
CA LEU A 14 7.59 5.91 -14.14
C LEU A 14 6.65 6.98 -14.70
N ASN A 15 7.04 8.27 -14.62
CA ASN A 15 6.25 9.35 -15.20
C ASN A 15 6.17 9.25 -16.73
N ALA A 16 7.29 8.96 -17.39
CA ALA A 16 7.33 8.81 -18.83
C ALA A 16 6.50 7.60 -19.30
N MET A 17 6.61 6.47 -18.60
CA MET A 17 5.84 5.25 -18.87
C MET A 17 4.33 5.45 -18.68
N SER A 18 3.90 6.14 -17.61
CA SER A 18 2.48 6.42 -17.36
C SER A 18 1.84 7.25 -18.47
N LYS A 19 2.56 8.24 -19.00
CA LYS A 19 2.12 9.05 -20.15
C LYS A 19 2.01 8.24 -21.45
N ARG A 20 2.73 7.11 -21.55
CA ARG A 20 2.65 6.16 -22.67
C ARG A 20 1.64 5.03 -22.43
N GLY A 21 1.02 4.95 -21.25
CA GLY A 21 0.07 3.91 -20.90
C GLY A 21 0.71 2.55 -20.59
N GLU A 22 2.01 2.52 -20.27
CA GLU A 22 2.80 1.29 -20.04
C GLU A 22 2.62 0.73 -18.61
N TRP A 23 1.38 0.66 -18.11
CA TRP A 23 1.08 0.36 -16.71
C TRP A 23 1.62 -0.98 -16.22
N GLN A 24 1.56 -2.02 -17.05
CA GLN A 24 2.05 -3.34 -16.65
C GLN A 24 3.57 -3.36 -16.50
N ALA A 25 4.29 -2.80 -17.46
CA ALA A 25 5.74 -2.67 -17.40
C ALA A 25 6.18 -1.74 -16.26
N MET A 26 5.40 -0.70 -15.91
CA MET A 26 5.67 0.12 -14.73
C MET A 26 5.65 -0.70 -13.45
N GLY A 27 4.73 -1.65 -13.34
CA GLY A 27 4.64 -2.54 -12.18
C GLY A 27 5.88 -3.41 -12.00
N GLU A 28 6.56 -3.78 -13.09
CA GLU A 28 7.80 -4.57 -13.06
C GLU A 28 9.00 -3.78 -12.50
N LEU A 29 8.91 -2.44 -12.43
CA LEU A 29 9.93 -1.59 -11.82
C LEU A 29 9.72 -1.36 -10.33
N ILE A 30 8.61 -1.82 -9.76
CA ILE A 30 8.33 -1.73 -8.33
C ILE A 30 8.65 -3.08 -7.70
N ASP A 31 9.74 -3.15 -6.94
CA ASP A 31 10.11 -4.34 -6.19
C ASP A 31 9.43 -4.41 -4.82
N ASP A 32 9.63 -5.53 -4.13
CA ASP A 32 9.04 -5.77 -2.81
C ASP A 32 9.55 -4.76 -1.76
N GLU A 33 10.82 -4.34 -1.84
CA GLU A 33 11.39 -3.34 -0.93
C GLU A 33 10.69 -1.97 -1.08
N MET A 34 10.48 -1.54 -2.32
CA MET A 34 9.72 -0.34 -2.64
C MET A 34 8.28 -0.43 -2.15
N LEU A 35 7.63 -1.57 -2.40
CA LEU A 35 6.24 -1.77 -1.99
C LEU A 35 6.10 -1.74 -0.46
N ASP A 36 6.92 -2.49 0.26
CA ASP A 36 6.89 -2.57 1.72
C ASP A 36 7.30 -1.25 2.39
N THR A 37 8.09 -0.42 1.70
CA THR A 37 8.45 0.91 2.19
C THR A 37 7.24 1.84 2.27
N PHE A 38 6.23 1.69 1.41
CA PHE A 38 5.06 2.59 1.37
C PHE A 38 3.74 1.95 1.80
N ALA A 39 3.64 0.61 1.74
CA ALA A 39 2.40 -0.12 2.01
C ALA A 39 2.54 -1.06 3.19
N VAL A 40 1.40 -1.46 3.75
CA VAL A 40 1.31 -2.66 4.59
C VAL A 40 0.92 -3.80 3.67
N VAL A 41 1.85 -4.73 3.42
CA VAL A 41 1.60 -5.94 2.63
C VAL A 41 1.47 -7.11 3.59
N ALA A 42 0.27 -7.70 3.66
CA ALA A 42 -0.01 -8.78 4.58
C ALA A 42 -1.24 -9.59 4.13
N GLU A 43 -1.30 -10.84 4.60
CA GLU A 43 -2.54 -11.62 4.57
C GLU A 43 -3.64 -10.93 5.39
N PRO A 44 -4.93 -11.13 5.06
CA PRO A 44 -6.04 -10.39 5.68
C PRO A 44 -6.04 -10.42 7.21
N ASP A 45 -5.70 -11.58 7.81
CA ASP A 45 -5.63 -11.78 9.26
C ASP A 45 -4.45 -11.07 9.95
N LYS A 46 -3.51 -10.51 9.17
CA LYS A 46 -2.31 -9.81 9.65
C LYS A 46 -2.30 -8.32 9.32
N VAL A 47 -3.23 -7.85 8.49
CA VAL A 47 -3.31 -6.44 8.06
C VAL A 47 -3.41 -5.49 9.26
N ALA A 48 -4.23 -5.82 10.25
CA ALA A 48 -4.40 -5.00 11.45
C ALA A 48 -3.10 -4.86 12.26
N ALA A 49 -2.36 -5.96 12.44
CA ALA A 49 -1.06 -5.95 13.11
C ALA A 49 -0.04 -5.10 12.36
N GLY A 50 0.03 -5.23 11.03
CA GLY A 50 0.92 -4.43 10.19
C GLY A 50 0.62 -2.93 10.25
N ILE A 51 -0.67 -2.55 10.22
CA ILE A 51 -1.11 -1.17 10.36
C ILE A 51 -0.70 -0.59 11.71
N ARG A 52 -0.93 -1.31 12.81
CA ARG A 52 -0.52 -0.85 14.16
C ARG A 52 0.98 -0.69 14.26
N ALA A 53 1.74 -1.64 13.74
CA ALA A 53 3.21 -1.58 13.76
C ALA A 53 3.75 -0.36 13.00
N ARG A 54 3.10 0.01 11.88
CA ARG A 54 3.57 1.10 11.02
C ARG A 54 3.04 2.48 11.42
N TYR A 55 1.81 2.57 11.93
CA TYR A 55 1.11 3.83 12.11
C TYR A 55 0.53 4.05 13.52
N GLY A 56 0.53 3.03 14.39
CA GLY A 56 -0.19 3.05 15.67
C GLY A 56 0.30 4.11 16.67
N ASP A 57 1.47 4.69 16.44
CA ASP A 57 2.07 5.76 17.27
C ASP A 57 1.98 7.15 16.64
N CYS A 58 1.49 7.28 15.40
CA CYS A 58 1.49 8.55 14.65
C CYS A 58 0.16 8.94 14.02
N VAL A 59 -0.87 8.08 14.06
CA VAL A 59 -2.21 8.41 13.55
C VAL A 59 -3.31 8.13 14.56
N ASP A 60 -4.24 9.07 14.72
CA ASP A 60 -5.44 8.89 15.57
C ASP A 60 -6.64 8.34 14.78
N ARG A 61 -6.63 8.46 13.45
CA ARG A 61 -7.75 8.06 12.59
C ARG A 61 -7.29 7.67 11.20
N MET A 62 -7.88 6.59 10.68
CA MET A 62 -7.65 6.07 9.33
C MET A 62 -8.98 5.68 8.69
N THR A 63 -9.05 5.75 7.36
CA THR A 63 -10.21 5.31 6.58
C THR A 63 -9.75 4.33 5.50
N PHE A 64 -10.44 3.21 5.36
CA PHE A 64 -10.25 2.32 4.22
C PHE A 64 -10.94 2.91 2.99
N TYR A 65 -10.15 3.22 1.97
CA TYR A 65 -10.68 3.61 0.66
C TYR A 65 -10.84 2.39 -0.23
N ALA A 66 -11.97 1.69 -0.09
CA ALA A 66 -12.30 0.52 -0.91
C ALA A 66 -12.82 0.98 -2.29
N LEU A 67 -11.93 1.10 -3.27
CA LEU A 67 -12.26 1.38 -4.66
C LEU A 67 -12.83 0.13 -5.35
N GLY A 68 -14.11 -0.17 -5.13
CA GLY A 68 -14.87 -1.12 -5.97
C GLY A 68 -14.35 -2.56 -6.01
N GLY A 69 -13.49 -2.97 -5.07
CA GLY A 69 -13.08 -4.36 -4.93
C GLY A 69 -14.28 -5.23 -4.53
N ASP A 70 -14.39 -6.42 -5.12
CA ASP A 70 -15.44 -7.41 -4.82
C ASP A 70 -15.15 -8.12 -3.49
N HIS A 71 -14.91 -7.34 -2.44
CA HIS A 71 -14.66 -7.81 -1.10
C HIS A 71 -15.87 -7.42 -0.24
N GLY A 72 -16.76 -8.37 -0.02
CA GLY A 72 -17.96 -8.21 0.80
C GLY A 72 -17.64 -8.01 2.29
N ALA A 73 -18.69 -7.86 3.10
CA ALA A 73 -18.57 -7.65 4.54
C ALA A 73 -17.76 -8.76 5.25
N ASP A 74 -17.84 -10.00 4.76
CA ASP A 74 -17.12 -11.15 5.34
C ASP A 74 -15.60 -10.97 5.30
N PHE A 75 -15.07 -10.22 4.33
CA PHE A 75 -13.65 -9.89 4.25
C PHE A 75 -13.27 -8.77 5.22
N TRP A 76 -14.03 -7.67 5.23
CA TRP A 76 -13.66 -6.46 5.98
C TRP A 76 -13.99 -6.50 7.46
N THR A 77 -15.08 -7.17 7.85
CA THR A 77 -15.54 -7.23 9.24
C THR A 77 -14.47 -7.72 10.21
N PRO A 78 -13.77 -8.86 9.96
CA PRO A 78 -12.72 -9.32 10.88
C PRO A 78 -11.53 -8.35 10.96
N ILE A 79 -11.14 -7.72 9.85
CA ILE A 79 -10.02 -6.75 9.82
C ILE A 79 -10.35 -5.51 10.64
N VAL A 80 -11.55 -4.96 10.46
CA VAL A 80 -12.03 -3.79 11.20
C VAL A 80 -12.21 -4.11 12.68
N ALA A 81 -12.74 -5.29 13.00
CA ALA A 81 -12.90 -5.74 14.38
C ALA A 81 -11.54 -5.91 15.08
N ASP A 82 -10.54 -6.48 14.39
CA ASP A 82 -9.18 -6.55 14.93
C ASP A 82 -8.65 -5.13 15.17
N LEU A 83 -8.63 -4.23 14.18
CA LEU A 83 -8.12 -2.86 14.35
C LEU A 83 -8.78 -2.03 15.46
N ALA A 84 -10.04 -2.32 15.79
CA ALA A 84 -10.78 -1.62 16.83
C ALA A 84 -10.52 -2.15 18.26
N ALA A 85 -9.84 -3.30 18.40
CA ALA A 85 -9.44 -3.88 19.67
C ALA A 85 -8.18 -3.20 20.26
#